data_AF-A0A6L5Z5L4-F1
#
_entry.id   AF-A0A6L5Z5L4-F1
#
_cell.length_a   1.000
_cell.length_b   1.000
_cell.length_c   1.000
_cell.angle_alpha   90.00
_cell.angle_beta   90.00
_cell.angle_gamma   90.00
#
_symmetry.space_group_name_H-M   'P 1'
#
loop_
_entity.id
_entity.type
_entity.pdbx_description
1 polymer ?
#
loop_
_entity_poly.entity_id
_entity_poly.type
_entity_poly.pdbx_seq_one_letter_code
_entity_poly.pdbx_strand_id
1 'polypeptide(L)'
;MAEHTDAANGAAESSAGMPQLDFSTFPNQIFWLVVALVALYFIVNRVAIPQIRGAIEDRDQVVSSDLESAAELRAQAAAAEDAYNKALAEARAEAQRIAAETRAEIQTELDAASAKANAEIAARTAESEKRIDEIRESASQSVEQVAADVGAAIVAAIMPDAADEAAVKAAVDAQMKG
;
A
#
# COMPACT_ATOMS: atom_id res chain seq x y z
N MET A 1 115.47 -51.65 9.50
CA MET A 1 114.65 -52.65 8.78
C MET A 1 113.71 -51.86 7.88
N ALA A 2 114.19 -51.55 6.67
CA ALA A 2 113.84 -52.23 5.41
C ALA A 2 112.51 -51.66 4.87
N GLU A 3 112.54 -50.50 4.21
CA GLU A 3 112.76 -50.30 2.76
C GLU A 3 111.57 -50.80 1.91
N HIS A 4 110.85 -49.85 1.31
CA HIS A 4 110.28 -50.03 -0.03
C HIS A 4 110.26 -48.67 -0.72
N THR A 5 111.30 -48.44 -1.52
CA THR A 5 111.28 -47.52 -2.65
C THR A 5 110.45 -48.16 -3.76
N ASP A 6 109.62 -47.38 -4.44
CA ASP A 6 109.59 -47.44 -5.90
C ASP A 6 109.21 -46.07 -6.47
N ALA A 7 109.85 -45.76 -7.59
CA ALA A 7 110.04 -44.44 -8.14
C ALA A 7 108.98 -44.07 -9.19
N ALA A 8 108.83 -42.75 -9.35
CA ALA A 8 108.62 -42.04 -10.61
C ALA A 8 107.44 -42.45 -11.50
N ASN A 9 106.52 -41.50 -11.68
CA ASN A 9 106.24 -41.06 -13.04
C ASN A 9 105.99 -39.55 -13.08
N GLY A 10 106.91 -38.83 -13.71
CA GLY A 10 106.76 -37.41 -13.97
C GLY A 10 105.79 -37.16 -15.11
N ALA A 11 105.01 -36.10 -15.00
CA ALA A 11 104.50 -35.35 -16.13
C ALA A 11 104.42 -33.88 -15.71
N ALA A 12 105.11 -33.06 -16.50
CA ALA A 12 105.10 -31.62 -16.40
C ALA A 12 103.66 -31.08 -16.53
N GLU A 13 103.37 -29.98 -15.86
CA GLU A 13 103.12 -28.68 -16.50
C GLU A 13 102.28 -27.76 -15.61
N SER A 14 102.61 -26.47 -15.74
CA SER A 14 101.73 -25.31 -15.53
C SER A 14 101.25 -25.00 -14.11
N SER A 15 101.89 -23.97 -13.57
CA SER A 15 101.28 -22.89 -12.78
C SER A 15 99.81 -22.65 -13.17
N ALA A 16 98.88 -23.25 -12.43
CA ALA A 16 97.49 -22.85 -12.42
C ALA A 16 97.13 -22.47 -10.99
N GLY A 17 96.51 -21.30 -10.83
CA GLY A 17 96.17 -20.71 -9.55
C GLY A 17 95.32 -21.61 -8.67
N MET A 18 95.16 -21.18 -7.42
CA MET A 18 94.32 -21.76 -6.37
C MET A 18 93.31 -22.82 -6.89
N PRO A 19 93.33 -24.08 -6.40
CA PRO A 19 92.60 -25.21 -6.99
C PRO A 19 91.07 -25.03 -7.13
N GLN A 20 90.49 -23.97 -6.58
CA GLN A 20 89.13 -23.52 -6.86
C GLN A 20 88.91 -22.87 -8.25
N LEU A 21 89.97 -22.44 -8.95
CA LEU A 21 89.89 -21.73 -10.24
C LEU A 21 90.41 -22.57 -11.41
N ASP A 22 90.25 -23.89 -11.34
CA ASP A 22 90.54 -24.79 -12.44
C ASP A 22 89.41 -24.77 -13.48
N PHE A 23 89.60 -23.94 -14.52
CA PHE A 23 88.67 -23.74 -15.63
C PHE A 23 88.40 -25.01 -16.46
N SER A 24 89.18 -26.09 -16.30
CA SER A 24 88.94 -27.35 -17.01
C SER A 24 87.61 -28.02 -16.60
N THR A 25 87.10 -27.74 -15.40
CA THR A 25 85.85 -28.32 -14.88
C THR A 25 84.60 -27.49 -15.19
N PHE A 26 84.78 -26.23 -15.60
CA PHE A 26 83.69 -25.27 -15.81
C PHE A 26 82.73 -25.68 -16.95
N PRO A 27 83.17 -26.21 -18.10
CA PRO A 27 82.26 -26.64 -19.17
C PRO A 27 81.24 -27.69 -18.72
N ASN A 28 81.65 -28.65 -17.89
CA ASN A 28 80.76 -29.68 -17.36
C ASN A 28 79.77 -29.10 -16.33
N GLN A 29 80.23 -28.21 -15.44
CA GLN A 29 79.35 -27.52 -14.50
C GLN A 29 78.32 -26.64 -15.22
N ILE A 30 78.75 -25.89 -16.24
CA ILE A 30 77.88 -25.05 -17.06
C ILE A 30 76.86 -25.91 -17.82
N PHE A 31 77.28 -27.05 -18.38
CA PHE A 31 76.36 -27.98 -19.05
C PHE A 31 75.24 -28.44 -18.10
N TRP A 32 75.57 -28.93 -16.91
CA TRP A 32 74.57 -29.35 -15.93
C TRP A 32 73.74 -28.19 -15.38
N LEU A 33 74.32 -27.00 -15.23
CA LEU A 33 73.59 -25.79 -14.85
C LEU A 33 72.53 -25.46 -15.90
N VAL A 34 72.88 -25.47 -17.18
CA VAL A 34 71.93 -25.22 -18.28
C VAL A 34 70.84 -26.30 -18.32
N VAL A 35 71.20 -27.58 -18.16
CA VAL A 35 70.23 -28.67 -18.10
C VAL A 35 69.26 -28.50 -16.93
N ALA A 36 69.77 -28.19 -15.73
CA ALA A 36 68.95 -27.95 -14.56
C ALA A 36 68.07 -26.70 -14.70
N LEU A 37 68.58 -25.63 -15.30
CA LEU A 37 67.82 -24.41 -15.59
C LEU A 37 66.66 -24.68 -16.56
N VAL A 38 66.92 -25.42 -17.64
CA VAL A 38 65.89 -25.81 -18.62
C VAL A 38 64.84 -26.71 -17.95
N ALA A 39 65.27 -27.72 -17.18
CA ALA A 39 64.35 -28.58 -16.45
C ALA A 39 63.47 -27.78 -15.47
N LEU A 40 64.07 -26.87 -14.69
CA LEU A 40 63.34 -25.97 -13.79
C LEU A 40 62.37 -25.08 -14.55
N TYR A 41 62.79 -24.48 -15.67
CA TYR A 41 61.95 -23.64 -16.51
C TYR A 41 60.71 -24.40 -17.00
N PHE A 42 60.88 -25.64 -17.47
CA PHE A 42 59.77 -26.49 -17.90
C PHE A 42 58.81 -26.81 -16.75
N ILE A 43 59.34 -27.12 -15.55
CA ILE A 43 58.50 -27.39 -14.37
C ILE A 43 57.69 -26.15 -13.99
N VAL A 44 58.32 -24.98 -13.90
CA VAL A 44 57.64 -23.72 -13.57
C VAL A 44 56.59 -23.37 -14.62
N ASN A 45 56.94 -23.46 -15.90
CA ASN A 45 56.04 -23.15 -17.01
C ASN A 45 54.83 -24.11 -17.06
N ARG A 46 55.04 -25.39 -16.74
CA ARG A 46 54.00 -26.41 -16.85
C ARG A 46 53.15 -26.58 -15.59
N VAL A 47 53.66 -26.21 -14.42
CA VAL A 47 53.02 -26.47 -13.12
C VAL A 47 52.71 -25.18 -12.37
N ALA A 48 53.69 -24.29 -12.16
CA ALA A 48 53.50 -23.11 -11.33
C ALA A 48 52.64 -22.04 -12.02
N ILE A 49 52.91 -21.73 -13.30
CA ILE A 49 52.15 -20.72 -14.04
C ILE A 49 50.66 -21.12 -14.20
N PRO A 50 50.30 -22.37 -14.59
CA PRO A 50 48.90 -22.76 -14.73
C PRO A 50 48.12 -22.70 -13.42
N GLN A 51 48.72 -23.07 -12.29
CA GLN A 51 48.05 -23.00 -10.98
C GLN A 51 47.70 -21.55 -10.58
N ILE A 52 48.63 -20.61 -10.82
CA ILE A 52 48.39 -19.19 -10.51
C ILE A 52 47.31 -18.61 -11.44
N ARG A 53 47.32 -18.99 -12.73
CA ARG A 53 46.28 -18.56 -13.68
C ARG A 53 44.90 -19.06 -13.28
N GLY A 54 44.76 -20.33 -12.90
CA GLY A 54 43.49 -20.89 -12.43
C GLY A 54 42.95 -20.13 -11.22
N ALA A 55 43.79 -19.82 -10.23
CA ALA A 55 43.36 -19.06 -9.05
C ALA A 55 42.90 -17.62 -9.37
N ILE A 56 43.42 -17.00 -10.43
CA ILE A 56 42.96 -15.67 -10.88
C ILE A 56 41.63 -15.80 -11.61
N GLU A 57 41.51 -16.75 -12.55
CA GLU A 57 40.28 -17.01 -13.30
C GLU A 57 39.11 -17.40 -12.38
N ASP A 58 39.35 -18.24 -11.37
CA ASP A 58 38.33 -18.62 -10.37
C ASP A 58 37.81 -17.39 -9.62
N ARG A 59 38.72 -16.47 -9.24
CA ARG A 59 38.34 -15.23 -8.54
C ARG A 59 37.57 -14.28 -9.45
N ASP A 60 38.03 -14.10 -10.68
CA ASP A 60 37.35 -13.24 -11.65
C ASP A 60 35.95 -13.79 -11.97
N GLN A 61 35.81 -15.11 -12.07
CA GLN A 61 34.52 -15.77 -12.27
C GLN A 61 33.58 -15.56 -11.08
N VAL A 62 34.06 -15.73 -9.85
CA VAL A 62 33.24 -15.49 -8.65
C VAL A 62 32.80 -14.03 -8.57
N VAL A 63 33.73 -13.08 -8.77
CA VAL A 63 33.42 -11.64 -8.75
C VAL A 63 32.40 -11.28 -9.84
N SER A 64 32.58 -11.81 -11.06
CA SER A 64 31.62 -11.58 -12.15
C SER A 64 30.24 -12.16 -11.83
N SER A 65 30.19 -13.38 -11.30
CA SER A 65 28.95 -14.05 -10.90
C SER A 65 28.23 -13.29 -9.78
N ASP A 66 28.97 -12.79 -8.80
CA ASP A 66 28.42 -12.00 -7.69
C ASP A 66 27.89 -10.65 -8.18
N LEU A 67 28.60 -10.00 -9.11
CA LEU A 67 28.15 -8.74 -9.71
C LEU A 67 26.88 -8.93 -10.55
N GLU A 68 26.80 -10.00 -11.34
CA GLU A 68 25.61 -10.33 -12.13
C GLU A 68 24.42 -10.63 -11.21
N SER A 69 24.63 -11.45 -10.18
CA SER A 69 23.60 -11.76 -9.17
C SER A 69 23.12 -10.50 -8.45
N ALA A 70 24.05 -9.60 -8.07
CA ALA A 70 23.69 -8.34 -7.43
C ALA A 70 22.93 -7.40 -8.37
N ALA A 71 23.29 -7.35 -9.66
CA ALA A 71 22.58 -6.57 -10.66
C ALA A 71 21.17 -7.12 -10.89
N GLU A 72 21.01 -8.44 -10.97
CA GLU A 72 19.72 -9.10 -11.11
C GLU A 72 18.83 -8.85 -9.88
N LEU A 73 19.34 -9.04 -8.67
CA LEU A 73 18.60 -8.74 -7.43
C LEU A 73 18.18 -7.27 -7.35
N ARG A 74 19.05 -6.36 -7.80
CA ARG A 74 18.70 -4.93 -7.87
C ARG A 74 17.60 -4.65 -8.89
N ALA A 75 17.64 -5.30 -10.05
CA ALA A 75 16.59 -5.17 -11.07
C ALA A 75 15.26 -5.75 -10.58
N GLN A 76 15.28 -6.91 -9.93
CA GLN A 76 14.09 -7.52 -9.33
C GLN A 76 13.51 -6.63 -8.22
N ALA A 77 14.34 -6.05 -7.35
CA ALA A 77 13.90 -5.13 -6.32
C ALA A 77 13.25 -3.86 -6.91
N ALA A 78 13.85 -3.26 -7.93
CA ALA A 78 13.29 -2.09 -8.61
C ALA A 78 11.96 -2.42 -9.30
N ALA A 79 11.85 -3.58 -9.95
CA ALA A 79 10.61 -4.03 -10.57
C ALA A 79 9.51 -4.29 -9.53
N ALA A 80 9.86 -4.88 -8.38
CA ALA A 80 8.94 -5.10 -7.27
C ALA A 80 8.46 -3.77 -6.65
N GLU A 81 9.36 -2.79 -6.51
CA GLU A 81 9.02 -1.46 -6.02
C GLU A 81 8.06 -0.73 -6.98
N ASP A 82 8.32 -0.78 -8.29
CA ASP A 82 7.43 -0.19 -9.29
C ASP A 82 6.04 -0.86 -9.30
N ALA A 83 6.00 -2.21 -9.26
CA ALA A 83 4.77 -2.96 -9.16
C ALA A 83 3.98 -2.64 -7.87
N TYR A 84 4.68 -2.52 -6.74
CA TYR A 84 4.07 -2.12 -5.46
C TYR A 84 3.49 -0.71 -5.53
N ASN A 85 4.25 0.25 -6.04
CA ASN A 85 3.81 1.64 -6.18
C ASN A 85 2.61 1.76 -7.12
N LYS A 86 2.62 1.02 -8.23
CA LYS A 86 1.49 0.93 -9.16
C LYS A 86 0.25 0.34 -8.49
N ALA A 87 0.38 -0.80 -7.80
CA ALA A 87 -0.73 -1.42 -7.09
C ALA A 87 -1.31 -0.49 -6.00
N LEU A 88 -0.44 0.25 -5.30
CA LEU A 88 -0.87 1.24 -4.29
C LEU A 88 -1.62 2.42 -4.93
N ALA A 89 -1.16 2.91 -6.08
CA ALA A 89 -1.83 3.97 -6.82
C ALA A 89 -3.21 3.51 -7.34
N GLU A 90 -3.29 2.32 -7.91
CA GLU A 90 -4.54 1.70 -8.38
C GLU A 90 -5.52 1.49 -7.22
N ALA A 91 -5.06 0.94 -6.08
CA ALA A 91 -5.90 0.74 -4.91
C ALA A 91 -6.44 2.07 -4.34
N ARG A 92 -5.63 3.14 -4.34
CA ARG A 92 -6.08 4.47 -3.91
C ARG A 92 -7.10 5.07 -4.87
N ALA A 93 -6.88 4.93 -6.17
CA ALA A 93 -7.83 5.39 -7.19
C ALA A 93 -9.16 4.64 -7.08
N GLU A 94 -9.09 3.32 -6.88
CA GLU A 94 -10.27 2.47 -6.70
C GLU A 94 -11.05 2.84 -5.44
N ALA A 95 -10.36 3.02 -4.30
CA ALA A 95 -10.99 3.46 -3.07
C ALA A 95 -11.69 4.82 -3.20
N GLN A 96 -11.08 5.77 -3.93
CA GLN A 96 -11.70 7.06 -4.23
C GLN A 96 -12.92 6.91 -5.13
N ARG A 97 -12.86 6.04 -6.14
CA ARG A 97 -13.98 5.74 -7.03
C ARG A 97 -15.16 5.17 -6.25
N ILE A 98 -14.93 4.12 -5.44
CA ILE A 98 -15.95 3.51 -4.59
C ILE A 98 -16.55 4.55 -3.64
N ALA A 99 -15.71 5.36 -2.97
CA ALA A 99 -16.20 6.39 -2.07
C ALA A 99 -17.06 7.45 -2.77
N ALA A 100 -16.74 7.81 -4.02
CA ALA A 100 -17.53 8.74 -4.81
C ALA A 100 -18.86 8.12 -5.26
N GLU A 101 -18.84 6.88 -5.74
CA GLU A 101 -20.02 6.12 -6.16
C GLU A 101 -20.99 5.92 -4.99
N THR A 102 -20.50 5.42 -3.85
CA THR A 102 -21.32 5.23 -2.65
C THR A 102 -21.92 6.55 -2.15
N ARG A 103 -21.19 7.68 -2.22
CA ARG A 103 -21.76 8.99 -1.86
C ARG A 103 -22.88 9.41 -2.81
N ALA A 104 -22.73 9.16 -4.11
CA ALA A 104 -23.76 9.48 -5.09
C ALA A 104 -25.02 8.60 -4.91
N GLU A 105 -24.83 7.31 -4.62
CA GLU A 105 -25.94 6.39 -4.30
C GLU A 105 -26.67 6.82 -3.02
N ILE A 106 -25.93 7.08 -1.93
CA ILE A 106 -26.52 7.56 -0.66
C ILE A 106 -27.29 8.87 -0.88
N GLN A 107 -26.75 9.81 -1.65
CA GLN A 107 -27.46 11.06 -1.91
C GLN A 107 -28.77 10.82 -2.66
N THR A 108 -28.75 9.93 -3.65
CA THR A 108 -29.95 9.56 -4.42
C THR A 108 -31.00 8.90 -3.53
N GLU A 109 -30.60 7.97 -2.67
CA GLU A 109 -31.50 7.33 -1.71
C GLU A 109 -32.06 8.33 -0.69
N LEU A 110 -31.22 9.24 -0.19
CA LEU A 110 -31.62 10.28 0.74
C LEU A 110 -32.64 11.23 0.10
N ASP A 111 -32.44 11.64 -1.15
CA ASP A 111 -33.36 12.51 -1.87
C ASP A 111 -34.71 11.81 -2.09
N ALA A 112 -34.70 10.51 -2.45
CA ALA A 112 -35.91 9.71 -2.60
C ALA A 112 -36.66 9.52 -1.28
N ALA A 113 -35.94 9.20 -0.19
CA ALA A 113 -36.51 9.06 1.14
C ALA A 113 -37.09 10.39 1.64
N SER A 114 -36.39 11.50 1.42
CA SER A 114 -36.85 12.85 1.78
C SER A 114 -38.10 13.24 1.01
N ALA A 115 -38.14 12.98 -0.30
CA ALA A 115 -39.32 13.23 -1.12
C ALA A 115 -40.54 12.43 -0.64
N LYS A 116 -40.35 11.15 -0.31
CA LYS A 116 -41.41 10.30 0.25
C LYS A 116 -41.90 10.81 1.60
N ALA A 117 -40.98 11.16 2.50
CA ALA A 117 -41.33 11.70 3.82
C ALA A 117 -42.12 13.01 3.69
N ASN A 118 -41.70 13.92 2.81
CA ASN A 118 -42.41 15.17 2.54
C ASN A 118 -43.83 14.92 1.99
N ALA A 119 -44.00 13.93 1.10
CA ALA A 119 -45.31 13.56 0.58
C ALA A 119 -46.23 13.00 1.68
N GLU A 120 -45.70 12.17 2.58
CA GLU A 120 -46.48 11.63 3.71
C GLU A 120 -46.86 12.73 4.71
N ILE A 121 -45.92 13.64 5.02
CA ILE A 121 -46.19 14.80 5.87
C ILE A 121 -47.30 15.66 5.26
N ALA A 122 -47.21 15.99 3.96
CA ALA A 122 -48.22 16.78 3.28
C ALA A 122 -49.61 16.11 3.31
N ALA A 123 -49.67 14.79 3.12
CA ALA A 123 -50.92 14.04 3.21
C ALA A 123 -51.52 14.07 4.63
N ARG A 124 -50.70 13.85 5.67
CA ARG A 124 -51.13 13.91 7.08
C ARG A 124 -51.57 15.31 7.49
N THR A 125 -50.89 16.34 7.00
CA THR A 125 -51.28 17.74 7.24
C THR A 125 -52.64 18.02 6.62
N ALA A 126 -52.86 17.63 5.35
CA ALA A 126 -54.16 17.83 4.70
C ALA A 126 -55.30 17.04 5.38
N GLU A 127 -55.03 15.83 5.88
CA GLU A 127 -56.00 15.06 6.69
C GLU A 127 -56.32 15.77 8.01
N SER A 128 -55.29 16.28 8.70
CA SER A 128 -55.43 16.99 9.96
C SER A 128 -56.20 18.30 9.79
N GLU A 129 -55.96 19.04 8.71
CA GLU A 129 -56.70 20.26 8.36
C GLU A 129 -58.19 19.98 8.17
N LYS A 130 -58.54 18.93 7.39
CA LYS A 130 -59.94 18.52 7.23
C LYS A 130 -60.61 18.19 8.57
N ARG A 131 -59.92 17.44 9.42
CA ARG A 131 -60.43 17.06 10.74
C ARG A 131 -60.60 18.28 11.66
N ILE A 132 -59.69 19.26 11.57
CA ILE A 132 -59.82 20.53 12.30
C ILE A 132 -61.03 21.32 11.81
N ASP A 133 -61.27 21.36 10.50
CA ASP A 133 -62.43 22.06 9.93
C ASP A 133 -63.75 21.38 10.33
N GLU A 134 -63.83 20.05 10.32
CA GLU A 134 -64.97 19.29 10.85
C GLU A 134 -65.23 19.57 12.35
N ILE A 135 -64.16 19.63 13.16
CA ILE A 135 -64.26 19.99 14.58
C ILE A 135 -64.74 21.44 14.74
N ARG A 136 -64.27 22.37 13.90
CA ARG A 136 -64.73 23.77 13.93
C ARG A 136 -66.21 23.89 13.58
N GLU A 137 -66.66 23.18 12.55
CA GLU A 137 -68.07 23.17 12.15
C GLU A 137 -68.96 22.60 13.26
N SER A 138 -68.62 21.42 13.79
CA SER A 138 -69.38 20.82 14.90
C SER A 138 -69.35 21.65 16.18
N ALA A 139 -68.21 22.30 16.50
CA ALA A 139 -68.12 23.24 17.62
C ALA A 139 -69.03 24.45 17.40
N SER A 140 -69.10 25.01 16.18
CA SER A 140 -69.97 26.15 15.89
C SER A 140 -71.45 25.82 16.10
N GLN A 141 -71.89 24.63 15.65
CA GLN A 141 -73.26 24.13 15.87
C GLN A 141 -73.54 23.90 17.36
N SER A 142 -72.57 23.35 18.09
CA SER A 142 -72.68 23.13 19.55
C SER A 142 -72.78 24.47 20.30
N VAL A 143 -72.03 25.49 19.88
CA VAL A 143 -72.10 26.84 20.45
C VAL A 143 -73.46 27.49 20.17
N GLU A 144 -74.01 27.34 18.97
CA GLU A 144 -75.35 27.85 18.62
C GLU A 144 -76.44 27.21 19.51
N GLN A 145 -76.40 25.88 19.70
CA GLN A 145 -77.32 25.19 20.61
C GLN A 145 -77.18 25.67 22.06
N VAL A 146 -75.95 25.71 22.60
CA VAL A 146 -75.72 26.17 23.98
C VAL A 146 -76.12 27.64 24.15
N ALA A 147 -75.87 28.49 23.15
CA ALA A 147 -76.28 29.89 23.20
C ALA A 147 -77.82 30.04 23.18
N ALA A 148 -78.53 29.24 22.39
CA ALA A 148 -79.99 29.22 22.37
C ALA A 148 -80.56 28.74 23.72
N ASP A 149 -80.02 27.64 24.27
CA ASP A 149 -80.45 27.07 25.54
C ASP A 149 -80.22 28.04 26.71
N VAL A 150 -79.03 28.65 26.78
CA VAL A 150 -78.69 29.65 27.80
C VAL A 150 -79.53 30.91 27.63
N GLY A 151 -79.72 31.38 26.39
CA GLY A 151 -80.58 32.53 26.08
C GLY A 151 -82.02 32.30 26.53
N ALA A 152 -82.59 31.14 26.23
CA ALA A 152 -83.94 30.75 26.65
C ALA A 152 -84.06 30.68 28.17
N ALA A 153 -83.06 30.09 28.85
CA ALA A 153 -83.02 30.02 30.30
C ALA A 153 -82.95 31.42 30.95
N ILE A 154 -82.17 32.34 30.39
CA ILE A 154 -82.08 33.73 30.86
C ILE A 154 -83.42 34.47 30.66
N VAL A 155 -84.05 34.34 29.50
CA VAL A 155 -85.35 34.97 29.21
C VAL A 155 -86.44 34.43 30.14
N ALA A 156 -86.49 33.12 30.35
CA ALA A 156 -87.44 32.50 31.29
C ALA A 156 -87.23 32.96 32.74
N ALA A 157 -85.97 33.20 33.15
CA ALA A 157 -85.66 33.68 34.49
C ALA A 157 -86.01 35.16 34.72
N ILE A 158 -85.99 36.00 33.67
CA ILE A 158 -86.21 37.45 33.77
C ILE A 158 -87.65 37.86 33.39
N MET A 159 -88.26 37.19 32.41
CA MET A 159 -89.61 37.49 31.89
C MET A 159 -90.43 36.19 31.71
N PRO A 160 -91.11 35.69 32.77
CA PRO A 160 -91.82 34.41 32.75
C PRO A 160 -92.98 34.32 31.75
N ASP A 161 -93.63 35.45 31.44
CA ASP A 161 -94.82 35.50 30.56
C ASP A 161 -94.49 35.75 29.07
N ALA A 162 -93.22 35.93 28.72
CA ALA A 162 -92.76 36.26 27.35
C ALA A 162 -91.83 35.19 26.74
N ALA A 163 -91.76 34.01 27.34
CA ALA A 163 -90.91 32.91 26.91
C ALA A 163 -91.46 32.21 25.65
N ASP A 164 -91.41 32.90 24.51
CA ASP A 164 -91.54 32.25 23.21
C ASP A 164 -90.16 31.73 22.76
N GLU A 165 -89.97 30.43 22.93
CA GLU A 165 -88.75 29.70 22.61
C GLU A 165 -88.36 29.86 21.11
N ALA A 166 -89.35 30.02 20.24
CA ALA A 166 -89.11 30.25 18.82
C ALA A 166 -88.55 31.66 18.53
N ALA A 167 -89.00 32.67 19.27
CA ALA A 167 -88.52 34.04 19.14
C ALA A 167 -87.08 34.20 19.66
N VAL A 168 -86.74 33.52 20.77
CA VAL A 168 -85.38 33.54 21.33
C VAL A 168 -84.39 32.87 20.39
N LYS A 169 -84.74 31.70 19.83
CA LYS A 169 -83.91 31.01 18.85
C LYS A 169 -83.67 31.85 17.60
N ALA A 170 -84.72 32.50 17.08
CA ALA A 170 -84.59 33.39 15.91
C ALA A 170 -83.67 34.61 16.17
N ALA A 171 -83.70 35.16 17.39
CA ALA A 171 -82.84 36.28 17.78
C ALA A 171 -81.37 35.87 17.94
N VAL A 172 -81.10 34.68 18.52
CA VAL A 172 -79.75 34.11 18.64
C VAL A 172 -79.17 33.81 17.25
N ASP A 173 -79.94 33.15 16.37
CA ASP A 173 -79.52 32.87 14.99
C ASP A 173 -79.19 34.16 14.21
N ALA A 174 -79.96 35.23 14.42
CA ALA A 174 -79.72 36.53 13.77
C ALA A 174 -78.43 37.19 14.25
N GLN A 175 -78.11 37.07 15.55
CA GLN A 175 -76.90 37.65 16.14
C GLN A 175 -75.64 36.83 15.84
N MET A 176 -75.77 35.52 15.64
CA MET A 176 -74.65 34.63 15.27
C MET A 176 -74.27 34.72 13.78
N LYS A 177 -75.17 35.23 12.92
CA LYS A 177 -74.96 35.41 11.47
C LYS A 177 -74.51 36.82 11.06
N GLY A 178 -74.55 37.80 11.96
CA GLY A 178 -74.10 39.18 11.74
C GLY A 178 -72.68 39.42 12.25
#